data_AF-A0A9D5WLK1-F1
#
_entry.id   AF-A0A9D5WLK1-F1
#
_cell.length_a   1.000
_cell.length_b   1.000
_cell.length_c   1.000
_cell.angle_alpha   90.00
_cell.angle_beta   90.00
_cell.angle_gamma   90.00
#
_symmetry.space_group_name_H-M   'P 1'
#
loop_
_entity.id
_entity.type
_entity.pdbx_description
1 polymer ?
#
loop_
_entity_poly.entity_id
_entity_poly.type
_entity_poly.pdbx_seq_one_letter_code
_entity_poly.pdbx_strand_id
1 'polypeptide(L)' 'RMEIDDINEQFDLTLPEDEDYQTVAGFILHHHPSIPTPGEVLEIEGFSFEILRSTSTKIVLVKMRLR' A
#
# COMPACT_ATOMS: atom_id res chain seq x y z
N ARG A 1 -10.67 -5.13 -2.09
CA ARG A 1 -9.80 -4.79 -0.93
C ARG A 1 -8.71 -5.84 -0.93
N MET A 2 -7.44 -5.45 -0.84
CA MET A 2 -6.34 -6.41 -0.74
C MET A 2 -5.81 -6.33 0.68
N GLU A 3 -5.88 -7.44 1.39
CA GLU A 3 -5.39 -7.57 2.75
C GLU A 3 -3.89 -7.87 2.73
N ILE A 4 -3.19 -7.50 3.79
CA ILE A 4 -1.73 -7.66 3.84
C ILE A 4 -1.39 -9.14 3.96
N ASP A 5 -2.10 -9.86 4.82
CA ASP A 5 -1.96 -11.29 5.06
C ASP A 5 -2.11 -12.09 3.74
N ASP A 6 -3.13 -11.76 2.94
CA ASP A 6 -3.37 -12.38 1.63
C ASP A 6 -2.19 -12.19 0.67
N ILE A 7 -1.56 -11.01 0.69
CA ILE A 7 -0.42 -10.69 -0.19
C ILE A 7 0.85 -11.37 0.30
N ASN A 8 1.07 -11.35 1.61
CA ASN A 8 2.20 -12.02 2.24
C ASN A 8 2.16 -13.52 1.92
N GLU A 9 0.99 -14.17 2.06
CA GLU A 9 0.83 -15.59 1.77
C GLU A 9 0.95 -15.90 0.26
N GLN A 10 0.32 -15.11 -0.61
CA GLN A 10 0.30 -15.39 -2.06
C GLN A 10 1.64 -15.15 -2.75
N PHE A 11 2.41 -14.18 -2.28
CA PHE A 11 3.64 -13.73 -2.93
C PHE A 11 4.91 -13.99 -2.11
N ASP A 12 4.78 -14.72 -0.99
CA ASP A 12 5.88 -14.99 -0.04
C ASP A 12 6.58 -13.69 0.39
N LEU A 13 5.77 -12.69 0.73
CA LEU A 13 6.22 -11.37 1.17
C LEU A 13 6.11 -11.25 2.69
N THR A 14 6.86 -10.30 3.23
CA THR A 14 6.83 -9.94 4.65
C THR A 14 6.52 -8.45 4.78
N LEU A 15 5.41 -8.01 4.20
CA LEU A 15 4.88 -6.67 4.48
C LEU A 15 4.57 -6.58 5.98
N PRO A 16 4.90 -5.46 6.64
CA PRO A 16 4.66 -5.30 8.07
C PRO A 16 3.16 -5.37 8.36
N GLU A 17 2.78 -6.12 9.39
CA GLU A 17 1.42 -6.21 9.91
C GLU A 17 1.32 -5.42 11.23
N ASP A 18 0.25 -4.65 11.40
CA ASP A 18 0.00 -3.83 12.60
C ASP A 18 -1.52 -3.80 12.89
N GLU A 19 -1.91 -3.54 14.14
CA GLU A 19 -3.32 -3.43 14.52
C GLU A 19 -4.00 -2.21 13.86
N ASP A 20 -3.23 -1.17 13.53
CA ASP A 20 -3.74 0.08 12.93
C ASP A 20 -4.14 -0.06 11.45
N TYR A 21 -3.70 -1.12 10.76
CA TYR A 21 -4.02 -1.32 9.34
C TYR A 21 -4.09 -2.80 8.95
N GLN A 22 -5.04 -3.12 8.07
CA GLN A 22 -5.23 -4.51 7.59
C GLN A 22 -5.05 -4.66 6.08
N THR A 23 -4.82 -3.55 5.36
CA THR A 23 -4.81 -3.54 3.90
C THR A 23 -3.66 -2.71 3.38
N VAL A 24 -3.24 -2.97 2.14
CA VAL A 24 -2.22 -2.16 1.46
C VAL A 24 -2.57 -0.67 1.46
N ALA A 25 -3.84 -0.33 1.23
CA ALA A 25 -4.27 1.06 1.26
C ALA A 25 -4.16 1.67 2.67
N GLY A 26 -4.51 0.90 3.71
CA GLY A 26 -4.32 1.30 5.10
C GLY A 26 -2.85 1.48 5.46
N PHE A 27 -2.00 0.54 5.07
CA PHE A 27 -0.55 0.60 5.25
C PHE A 27 0.05 1.87 4.61
N ILE A 28 -0.33 2.16 3.36
CA ILE A 28 0.11 3.38 2.67
C ILE A 28 -0.36 4.63 3.41
N LEU A 29 -1.62 4.69 3.85
CA LEU A 29 -2.18 5.85 4.55
C LEU A 29 -1.68 5.99 6.00
N HIS A 30 -1.19 4.92 6.61
CA HIS A 30 -0.52 4.98 7.90
C HIS A 30 0.84 5.67 7.78
N HIS A 31 1.55 5.41 6.67
CA HIS A 31 2.86 6.01 6.38
C HIS A 31 2.78 7.35 5.64
N HIS A 32 1.62 7.70 5.10
CA HIS A 32 1.42 8.92 4.33
C HIS A 32 0.25 9.75 4.89
N PRO A 33 0.46 11.03 5.24
CA PRO A 33 -0.49 11.84 6.02
C PRO A 33 -1.84 12.12 5.34
N SER A 34 -1.96 11.82 4.04
CA SER A 34 -3.17 12.04 3.25
C SER A 34 -3.24 11.03 2.10
N ILE A 35 -4.33 11.03 1.33
CA ILE A 35 -4.46 10.15 0.17
C ILE A 35 -3.49 10.61 -0.93
N PRO A 36 -2.53 9.76 -1.34
CA PRO A 36 -1.59 10.10 -2.40
C PRO A 36 -2.26 10.37 -3.74
N THR A 37 -1.60 11.19 -4.56
CA THR A 37 -2.09 11.54 -5.90
C THR A 37 -1.70 10.49 -6.94
N PRO A 38 -2.48 10.31 -8.03
CA PRO A 38 -2.08 9.41 -9.11
C PRO A 38 -0.74 9.85 -9.74
N GLY A 39 0.17 8.89 -9.93
CA GLY A 39 1.54 9.12 -10.41
C GLY A 39 2.58 9.25 -9.30
N GLU A 40 2.15 9.39 -8.05
CA GLU A 40 3.03 9.45 -6.90
C GLU A 40 3.63 8.08 -6.59
N VAL A 41 4.91 8.06 -6.21
CA VAL A 41 5.65 6.84 -5.85
C VAL A 41 6.13 6.98 -4.42
N LEU A 42 5.72 6.04 -3.58
CA LEU A 42 6.06 5.98 -2.17
C LEU A 42 7.03 4.84 -1.93
N GLU A 43 8.06 5.09 -1.13
CA GLU A 43 9.03 4.07 -0.72
C GLU A 43 8.87 3.83 0.77
N ILE A 44 8.39 2.64 1.12
CA ILE A 44 8.06 2.26 2.49
C ILE A 44 8.66 0.88 2.73
N GLU A 45 9.56 0.78 3.72
CA GLU A 45 10.15 -0.49 4.19
C GLU A 45 10.68 -1.42 3.07
N GLY A 46 11.35 -0.86 2.07
CA GLY A 46 11.92 -1.64 0.95
C GLY A 46 10.93 -1.99 -0.17
N PHE A 47 9.68 -1.57 -0.05
CA PHE A 47 8.67 -1.67 -1.11
C PHE A 47 8.48 -0.30 -1.79
N SER A 48 8.17 -0.34 -3.08
CA SER A 48 7.79 0.84 -3.86
C SER A 48 6.33 0.73 -4.27
N PHE A 49 5.53 1.74 -3.93
CA PHE A 49 4.12 1.83 -4.23
C PHE A 49 3.86 3.00 -5.17
N GLU A 50 3.53 2.68 -6.42
CA GLU A 50 3.15 3.65 -7.44
C GLU A 50 1.61 3.74 -7.50
N ILE A 51 1.08 4.93 -7.26
CA ILE A 51 -0.37 5.16 -7.18
C ILE A 51 -0.90 5.34 -8.59
N LEU A 52 -1.58 4.32 -9.11
CA LEU A 52 -2.12 4.38 -10.47
C LEU A 52 -3.47 5.09 -10.51
N ARG A 53 -4.27 4.96 -9.44
CA ARG A 53 -5.58 5.61 -9.33
C ARG A 53 -5.97 5.80 -7.88
N SER A 54 -6.39 7.01 -7.53
CA SER A 54 -7.00 7.36 -6.24
C SER A 54 -8.17 8.32 -6.44
N THR A 55 -9.03 8.44 -5.42
CA THR A 55 -10.03 9.50 -5.28
C THR A 55 -9.71 10.32 -4.04
N SER A 56 -10.49 11.36 -3.76
CA SER A 56 -10.35 12.16 -2.53
C SER A 56 -10.58 11.39 -1.23
N THR A 57 -11.06 10.15 -1.28
CA THR A 57 -11.42 9.35 -0.11
C THR A 57 -10.84 7.94 -0.09
N LYS A 58 -10.22 7.47 -1.17
CA LYS A 58 -9.63 6.13 -1.23
C LYS A 58 -8.55 5.99 -2.28
N ILE A 59 -7.63 5.08 -2.03
CA ILE A 59 -6.72 4.54 -3.03
C ILE A 59 -7.46 3.42 -3.78
N VAL A 60 -7.49 3.48 -5.11
CA VAL A 60 -8.26 2.56 -5.96
C VAL A 60 -7.37 1.50 -6.59
N LEU A 61 -6.20 1.91 -7.07
CA LEU A 61 -5.24 1.03 -7.73
C LEU A 61 -3.82 1.47 -7.41
N VAL A 62 -3.02 0.50 -6.99
CA VAL A 62 -1.61 0.67 -6.66
C VAL A 62 -0.81 -0.39 -7.40
N LYS A 63 0.36 -0.01 -7.88
CA LYS A 63 1.38 -0.93 -8.37
C LYS A 63 2.47 -1.03 -7.33
N MET A 64 2.62 -2.20 -6.74
CA MET A 64 3.71 -2.52 -5.82
C MET A 64 4.91 -3.08 -6.58
N ARG A 65 6.12 -2.75 -6.14
CA ARG A 65 7.37 -3.33 -6.63
C ARG A 65 8.29 -3.62 -5.45
N LEU A 66 8.99 -4.74 -5.50
CA LEU A 66 10.08 -5.08 -4.60
C LEU A 66 11.34 -4.31 -5.01
N ARG A 67 12.09 -3.78 -4.06
CA ARG A 67 13.45 -3.28 -4.30
C ARG A 67 14.51 -4.32 -3.98
#